data_AF-C3XC20-F1
#
_entry.id   AF-C3XC20-F1
#
_cell.length_a   1.000
_cell.length_b   1.000
_cell.length_c   1.000
_cell.angle_alpha   90.00
_cell.angle_beta   90.00
_cell.angle_gamma   90.00
#
_symmetry.space_group_name_H-M   'P 1'
#
loop_
_entity.id
_entity.type
_entity.pdbx_description
1 polymer ?
#
loop_
_entity_poly.entity_id
_entity_poly.type
_entity_poly.pdbx_seq_one_letter_code
_entity_poly.pdbx_strand_id
1 'polypeptide(L)'
;MDRTATKGIGMNWYNEAYEIEGSLYEVWVEHIHDTLHSYKNTDWCDVTLSLKPYIFQEWGDYERLSHDEASKFIKELLKRLNIKVYGKAYRRHGKKLLCIPVIEANKMGRLHIHMFLSIPDYMQYDLDEFCVLVLDTAKELRWCESDKHAQNLVRHHKGIQDVDGWVSYILKDIERKPDILDVTNMHLPALA
;
A
#
# COMPACT_ATOMS: atom_id res chain seq x y z
N MET A 1 22.17 14.07 -37.02
CA MET A 1 20.80 13.97 -36.48
C MET A 1 20.45 12.50 -36.51
N ASP A 2 20.53 11.84 -35.36
CA ASP A 2 20.10 10.45 -35.24
C ASP A 2 19.41 10.30 -33.89
N ARG A 3 18.16 9.82 -33.92
CA ARG A 3 17.30 9.64 -32.75
C ARG A 3 17.23 8.15 -32.46
N THR A 4 18.11 7.67 -31.58
CA THR A 4 18.00 6.33 -31.02
C THR A 4 16.93 6.32 -29.92
N ALA A 5 15.81 5.68 -30.21
CA ALA A 5 14.73 5.43 -29.26
C ALA A 5 15.15 4.32 -28.27
N THR A 6 15.22 4.66 -26.99
CA THR A 6 15.42 3.72 -25.89
C THR A 6 14.10 2.97 -25.65
N LYS A 7 14.04 1.69 -26.01
CA LYS A 7 12.96 0.79 -25.61
C LYS A 7 13.07 0.52 -24.11
N GLY A 8 12.07 0.97 -23.34
CA GLY A 8 11.91 0.63 -21.94
C GLY A 8 11.62 -0.86 -21.78
N ILE A 9 12.34 -1.51 -20.87
CA ILE A 9 12.14 -2.90 -20.48
C ILE A 9 10.91 -2.93 -19.59
N GLY A 10 9.75 -3.23 -20.18
CA GLY A 10 8.56 -3.64 -19.43
C GLY A 10 8.71 -5.11 -19.07
N MET A 11 9.02 -5.39 -17.80
CA MET A 11 9.06 -6.77 -17.29
C MET A 11 7.62 -7.23 -17.10
N ASN A 12 7.15 -8.05 -18.03
CA ASN A 12 5.78 -8.57 -18.08
C ASN A 12 5.77 -9.90 -17.33
N TRP A 13 5.46 -9.89 -16.03
CA TRP A 13 5.46 -11.08 -15.15
C TRP A 13 4.37 -12.13 -15.50
N TYR A 14 3.63 -11.96 -16.59
CA TYR A 14 2.45 -12.76 -16.92
C TYR A 14 2.63 -13.81 -18.03
N ASN A 15 3.83 -13.96 -18.61
CA ASN A 15 4.02 -14.85 -19.78
C ASN A 15 5.12 -15.91 -19.68
N GLU A 16 5.71 -16.11 -18.50
CA GLU A 16 6.51 -17.31 -18.24
C GLU A 16 5.79 -18.10 -17.15
N ALA A 17 5.18 -19.21 -17.55
CA ALA A 17 4.60 -20.19 -16.63
C ALA A 17 5.74 -20.83 -15.83
N TYR A 18 6.23 -20.14 -14.82
CA TYR A 18 6.76 -20.81 -13.64
C TYR A 18 5.56 -21.50 -13.01
N GLU A 19 5.59 -22.84 -12.97
CA GLU A 19 4.72 -23.61 -12.09
C GLU A 19 5.01 -23.11 -10.67
N ILE A 20 4.14 -22.24 -10.15
CA ILE A 20 4.11 -21.94 -8.73
C ILE A 20 3.60 -23.23 -8.08
N GLU A 21 4.50 -24.03 -7.51
CA GLU A 21 4.10 -25.13 -6.62
C GLU A 21 3.50 -24.50 -5.35
N GLY A 22 2.17 -24.47 -5.26
CA GLY A 22 1.44 -23.91 -4.11
C GLY A 22 0.31 -22.96 -4.50
N SER A 23 -0.56 -22.65 -3.55
CA SER A 23 -1.58 -21.62 -3.68
C SER A 23 -0.96 -20.22 -3.65
N LEU A 24 -1.58 -19.22 -4.31
CA LEU A 24 -1.08 -17.84 -4.27
C LEU A 24 -1.05 -17.31 -2.83
N TYR A 25 -2.02 -17.74 -2.02
CA TYR A 25 -2.08 -17.48 -0.59
C TYR A 25 -0.82 -17.99 0.10
N GLU A 26 -0.44 -19.26 -0.06
CA GLU A 26 0.76 -19.83 0.57
C GLU A 26 2.02 -19.02 0.23
N VAL A 27 2.24 -18.71 -1.05
CA VAL A 27 3.43 -17.95 -1.49
C VAL A 27 3.49 -16.55 -0.86
N TRP A 28 2.37 -15.81 -0.89
CA TRP A 28 2.34 -14.46 -0.34
C TRP A 28 2.37 -14.43 1.19
N VAL A 29 1.72 -15.39 1.84
CA VAL A 29 1.78 -15.59 3.29
C VAL A 29 3.21 -15.83 3.71
N GLU A 30 3.88 -16.83 3.14
CA GLU A 30 5.28 -17.14 3.48
C GLU A 30 6.18 -15.92 3.29
N HIS A 31 6.11 -15.25 2.14
CA HIS A 31 6.94 -14.08 1.87
C HIS A 31 6.71 -12.93 2.86
N ILE A 32 5.43 -12.63 3.14
CA ILE A 32 5.06 -11.54 4.04
C ILE A 32 5.47 -11.91 5.47
N HIS A 33 5.23 -13.15 5.91
CA HIS A 33 5.66 -13.61 7.22
C HIS A 33 7.17 -13.53 7.38
N ASP A 34 7.95 -14.07 6.44
CA ASP A 34 9.41 -14.06 6.51
C ASP A 34 9.96 -12.64 6.56
N THR A 35 9.37 -11.74 5.77
CA THR A 35 9.74 -10.33 5.80
C THR A 35 9.43 -9.73 7.17
N LEU A 36 8.20 -9.85 7.66
CA LEU A 36 7.80 -9.27 8.94
C LEU A 36 8.63 -9.83 10.11
N HIS A 37 8.94 -11.13 10.11
CA HIS A 37 9.84 -11.76 11.08
C HIS A 37 11.28 -11.24 11.01
N SER A 38 11.79 -10.96 9.80
CA SER A 38 13.10 -10.33 9.61
C SER A 38 13.15 -8.89 10.19
N TYR A 39 11.99 -8.24 10.29
CA TYR A 39 11.79 -6.92 10.89
C TYR A 39 11.03 -6.99 12.23
N LYS A 40 11.19 -8.07 13.02
CA LYS A 40 10.44 -8.27 14.28
C LYS A 40 10.53 -7.15 15.32
N ASN A 41 11.60 -6.35 15.26
CA ASN A 41 11.83 -5.20 16.16
C ASN A 41 11.34 -3.87 15.58
N THR A 42 10.81 -3.87 14.37
CA THR A 42 10.21 -2.71 13.72
C THR A 42 8.77 -2.57 14.21
N ASP A 43 8.39 -1.38 14.64
CA ASP A 43 7.01 -1.04 14.92
C ASP A 43 6.26 -0.80 13.60
N TRP A 44 4.96 -1.07 13.60
CA TRP A 44 4.15 -1.03 12.38
C TRP A 44 2.92 -0.17 12.55
N CYS A 45 2.36 0.26 11.43
CA CYS A 45 1.14 1.04 11.39
C CYS A 45 0.15 0.35 10.44
N ASP A 46 -1.00 -0.05 10.97
CA ASP A 46 -2.11 -0.55 10.16
C ASP A 46 -2.96 0.62 9.70
N VAL A 47 -3.29 0.61 8.41
CA VAL A 47 -3.98 1.72 7.75
C VAL A 47 -5.18 1.15 7.02
N THR A 48 -6.36 1.72 7.27
CA THR A 48 -7.56 1.54 6.47
C THR A 48 -8.02 2.92 6.02
N LEU A 49 -8.16 3.11 4.71
CA LEU A 49 -8.65 4.35 4.11
C LEU A 49 -9.86 4.08 3.24
N SER A 50 -10.93 4.81 3.49
CA SER A 50 -12.10 4.83 2.60
C SER A 50 -11.85 5.78 1.44
N LEU A 51 -12.15 5.32 0.22
CA LEU A 51 -12.03 6.15 -0.97
C LEU A 51 -13.39 6.67 -1.42
N LYS A 52 -13.40 7.88 -1.99
CA LYS A 52 -14.57 8.45 -2.66
C LYS A 52 -14.86 7.63 -3.91
N PRO A 53 -16.08 7.09 -4.09
CA PRO A 53 -16.41 6.30 -5.28
C PRO A 53 -16.51 7.18 -6.53
N TYR A 54 -16.84 8.45 -6.36
CA TYR A 54 -16.99 9.43 -7.43
C TYR A 54 -16.44 10.79 -6.99
N ILE A 55 -15.87 11.53 -7.93
CA ILE A 55 -15.59 12.97 -7.81
C ILE A 55 -16.41 13.69 -8.88
N PHE A 56 -17.30 14.57 -8.45
CA PHE A 56 -18.09 15.41 -9.35
C PHE A 56 -17.27 16.60 -9.83
N GLN A 57 -17.40 16.92 -11.11
CA GLN A 57 -16.75 18.06 -11.76
C GLN A 57 -17.74 19.23 -11.92
N GLU A 58 -17.23 20.43 -12.19
CA GLU A 58 -18.01 21.68 -12.21
C GLU A 58 -19.21 21.67 -13.18
N TRP A 59 -19.13 20.88 -14.26
CA TRP A 59 -20.14 20.86 -15.34
C TRP A 59 -21.12 19.69 -15.25
N GLY A 60 -21.20 19.03 -14.09
CA GLY A 60 -22.10 17.89 -13.86
C GLY A 60 -21.57 16.54 -14.35
N ASP A 61 -20.36 16.50 -14.91
CA ASP A 61 -19.64 15.27 -15.19
C ASP A 61 -19.07 14.66 -13.89
N TYR A 62 -18.71 13.38 -13.91
CA TYR A 62 -18.11 12.71 -12.77
C TYR A 62 -16.98 11.76 -13.18
N GLU A 63 -15.96 11.70 -12.34
CA GLU A 63 -14.93 10.68 -12.42
C GLU A 63 -15.28 9.55 -11.46
N ARG A 64 -15.41 8.33 -11.97
CA ARG A 64 -15.55 7.13 -11.13
C ARG A 64 -14.18 6.61 -10.77
N LEU A 65 -13.98 6.31 -9.48
CA LEU A 65 -12.76 5.67 -9.02
C LEU A 65 -12.61 4.27 -9.64
N SER A 66 -11.46 4.04 -10.29
CA SER A 66 -11.04 2.72 -10.77
C SER A 66 -9.99 2.11 -9.85
N HIS A 67 -9.71 0.83 -10.04
CA HIS A 67 -8.61 0.14 -9.36
C HIS A 67 -7.26 0.82 -9.65
N ASP A 68 -7.00 1.19 -10.91
CA ASP A 68 -5.78 1.90 -11.30
C ASP A 68 -5.65 3.27 -10.63
N GLU A 69 -6.76 4.01 -10.47
CA GLU A 69 -6.75 5.28 -9.74
C GLU A 69 -6.51 5.08 -8.23
N ALA A 70 -7.00 3.99 -7.65
CA ALA A 70 -6.68 3.61 -6.27
C ALA A 70 -5.19 3.26 -6.11
N SER A 71 -4.60 2.51 -7.05
CA SER A 71 -3.16 2.25 -7.07
C SER A 71 -2.34 3.53 -7.24
N LYS A 72 -2.76 4.46 -8.11
CA LYS A 72 -2.11 5.78 -8.23
C LYS A 72 -2.24 6.61 -6.95
N PHE A 73 -3.36 6.50 -6.24
CA PHE A 73 -3.51 7.11 -4.92
C PHE A 73 -2.48 6.55 -3.92
N ILE A 74 -2.31 5.23 -3.85
CA ILE A 74 -1.32 4.58 -2.97
C ILE A 74 0.08 5.09 -3.31
N LYS A 75 0.43 5.10 -4.61
CA LYS A 75 1.71 5.62 -5.09
C LYS A 75 1.97 7.06 -4.62
N GLU A 76 0.97 7.94 -4.76
CA GLU A 76 1.09 9.35 -4.36
C GLU A 76 1.20 9.49 -2.85
N LEU A 77 0.41 8.73 -2.08
CA LEU A 77 0.47 8.69 -0.62
C LEU A 77 1.86 8.27 -0.15
N LEU A 78 2.37 7.13 -0.63
CA LEU A 78 3.70 6.63 -0.28
C LEU A 78 4.80 7.60 -0.69
N LYS A 79 4.68 8.26 -1.86
CA LYS A 79 5.63 9.29 -2.28
C LYS A 79 5.67 10.45 -1.28
N ARG A 80 4.51 10.98 -0.87
CA ARG A 80 4.42 12.09 0.08
C ARG A 80 4.93 11.68 1.47
N LEU A 81 4.53 10.51 1.97
CA LEU A 81 5.02 9.98 3.24
C LEU A 81 6.53 9.81 3.24
N ASN A 82 7.09 9.17 2.22
CA ASN A 82 8.54 9.00 2.10
C ASN A 82 9.30 10.34 2.04
N ILE A 83 8.72 11.37 1.42
CA ILE A 83 9.28 12.73 1.44
C ILE A 83 9.22 13.34 2.85
N LYS A 84 8.08 13.24 3.55
CA LYS A 84 7.89 13.81 4.89
C LYS A 84 8.77 13.09 5.94
N VAL A 85 8.90 11.77 5.83
CA VAL A 85 9.68 10.91 6.73
C VAL A 85 11.18 10.99 6.44
N TYR A 86 11.61 10.68 5.22
CA TYR A 86 13.04 10.50 4.91
C TYR A 86 13.67 11.67 4.17
N GLY A 87 12.87 12.61 3.63
CA GLY A 87 13.34 13.81 2.95
C GLY A 87 14.41 13.54 1.89
N LYS A 88 15.64 13.97 2.17
CA LYS A 88 16.78 13.80 1.26
C LYS A 88 17.15 12.32 1.06
N ALA A 89 16.99 11.46 2.07
CA ALA A 89 17.36 10.05 1.96
C ALA A 89 16.44 9.30 0.98
N TYR A 90 15.15 9.62 0.95
CA TYR A 90 14.24 9.12 -0.10
C TYR A 90 14.69 9.57 -1.49
N ARG A 91 14.99 10.87 -1.67
CA ARG A 91 15.35 11.42 -2.99
C ARG A 91 16.71 10.95 -3.51
N ARG A 92 17.71 10.78 -2.63
CA ARG A 92 19.10 10.48 -3.00
C ARG A 92 19.42 8.99 -3.01
N HIS A 93 18.83 8.24 -2.08
CA HIS A 93 19.18 6.85 -1.82
C HIS A 93 18.00 5.90 -2.01
N GLY A 94 16.83 6.40 -2.42
CA GLY A 94 15.64 5.58 -2.59
C GLY A 94 15.13 4.95 -1.30
N LYS A 95 15.48 5.50 -0.13
CA LYS A 95 14.99 4.99 1.17
C LYS A 95 13.47 5.14 1.24
N LYS A 96 12.76 4.05 1.51
CA LYS A 96 11.30 4.01 1.58
C LYS A 96 10.83 3.30 2.84
N LEU A 97 9.61 3.64 3.28
CA LEU A 97 8.86 2.86 4.25
C LEU A 97 8.60 1.48 3.65
N LEU A 98 8.72 0.43 4.45
CA LEU A 98 8.17 -0.86 4.07
C LEU A 98 6.66 -0.72 3.97
N CYS A 99 6.08 -1.34 2.95
CA CYS A 99 4.66 -1.22 2.67
C CYS A 99 4.09 -2.49 2.06
N ILE A 100 2.98 -2.95 2.62
CA ILE A 100 2.15 -4.03 2.08
C ILE A 100 0.76 -3.46 1.81
N PRO A 101 0.48 -2.98 0.59
CA PRO A 101 -0.79 -2.36 0.24
C PRO A 101 -1.78 -3.36 -0.38
N VAL A 102 -3.04 -3.24 0.02
CA VAL A 102 -4.17 -4.00 -0.52
C VAL A 102 -5.31 -3.07 -0.90
N ILE A 103 -5.89 -3.27 -2.08
CA ILE A 103 -7.08 -2.58 -2.58
C ILE A 103 -8.27 -3.56 -2.46
N GLU A 104 -9.16 -3.31 -1.52
CA GLU A 104 -10.33 -4.14 -1.29
C GLU A 104 -11.61 -3.43 -1.75
N ALA A 105 -12.51 -4.16 -2.39
CA ALA A 105 -13.88 -3.69 -2.61
C ALA A 105 -14.81 -4.29 -1.55
N ASN A 106 -15.55 -3.45 -0.84
CA ASN A 106 -16.59 -3.94 0.06
C ASN A 106 -17.76 -4.57 -0.74
N LYS A 107 -18.76 -5.13 -0.05
CA LYS A 107 -19.92 -5.78 -0.70
C LYS A 107 -20.71 -4.88 -1.66
N MET A 108 -20.62 -3.56 -1.52
CA MET A 108 -21.27 -2.57 -2.39
C MET A 108 -20.35 -2.10 -3.53
N GLY A 109 -19.16 -2.68 -3.66
CA GLY A 109 -18.17 -2.31 -4.69
C GLY A 109 -17.41 -1.03 -4.39
N ARG A 110 -17.53 -0.47 -3.18
CA ARG A 110 -16.75 0.70 -2.76
C ARG A 110 -15.32 0.25 -2.44
N LEU A 111 -14.34 0.95 -3.01
CA LEU A 111 -12.93 0.65 -2.77
C LEU A 111 -12.45 1.23 -1.44
N HIS A 112 -11.68 0.41 -0.74
CA HIS A 112 -10.93 0.72 0.45
C HIS A 112 -9.46 0.35 0.21
N ILE A 113 -8.56 1.08 0.86
CA ILE A 113 -7.15 0.73 0.91
C ILE A 113 -6.85 0.21 2.31
N HIS A 114 -6.28 -0.98 2.38
CA HIS A 114 -5.62 -1.48 3.58
C HIS A 114 -4.11 -1.45 3.35
N MET A 115 -3.33 -1.00 4.33
CA MET A 115 -1.87 -1.07 4.23
C MET A 115 -1.25 -1.41 5.58
N PHE A 116 -0.11 -2.08 5.55
CA PHE A 116 0.85 -2.08 6.65
C PHE A 116 2.03 -1.21 6.28
N LEU A 117 2.41 -0.30 7.17
CA LEU A 117 3.57 0.57 7.00
C LEU A 117 4.55 0.34 8.14
N SER A 118 5.84 0.21 7.85
CA SER A 118 6.86 0.26 8.90
C SER A 118 6.91 1.65 9.53
N ILE A 119 6.96 1.75 10.85
CA ILE A 119 7.23 3.00 11.56
C ILE A 119 8.76 3.16 11.65
N PRO A 120 9.33 4.31 11.25
CA PRO A 120 10.77 4.55 11.39
C PRO A 120 11.24 4.54 12.84
N ASP A 121 12.39 3.92 13.12
CA ASP A 121 12.96 3.80 14.47
C ASP A 121 13.06 5.14 15.23
N TYR A 122 13.31 6.25 14.54
CA TYR A 122 13.43 7.56 15.18
C TYR A 122 12.07 8.15 15.66
N MET A 123 10.95 7.57 15.23
CA MET A 123 9.58 7.92 15.62
C MET A 123 9.02 6.97 16.69
N GLN A 124 9.79 5.99 17.17
CA GLN A 124 9.33 4.97 18.13
C GLN A 124 8.85 5.54 19.49
N TYR A 125 9.22 6.79 19.79
CA TYR A 125 8.85 7.47 21.04
C TYR A 125 7.52 8.22 20.97
N ASP A 126 6.97 8.41 19.76
CA ASP A 126 5.65 9.00 19.53
C ASP A 126 5.00 8.35 18.30
N LEU A 127 4.49 7.13 18.51
CA LEU A 127 3.87 6.34 17.44
C LEU A 127 2.58 6.98 16.90
N ASP A 128 1.90 7.76 17.75
CA ASP A 128 0.68 8.47 17.36
C ASP A 128 0.97 9.60 16.39
N GLU A 129 2.11 10.29 16.52
CA GLU A 129 2.57 11.28 15.54
C GLU A 129 2.67 10.68 14.13
N PHE A 130 3.20 9.45 14.01
CA PHE A 130 3.27 8.77 12.72
C PHE A 130 1.87 8.44 12.16
N CYS A 131 0.96 7.93 13.01
CA CYS A 131 -0.42 7.65 12.61
C CYS A 131 -1.15 8.91 12.11
N VAL A 132 -0.99 10.03 12.82
CA VAL A 132 -1.55 11.33 12.43
C VAL A 132 -0.94 11.79 11.10
N LEU A 133 0.38 11.69 10.95
CA LEU A 133 1.07 12.03 9.70
C LEU A 133 0.53 11.23 8.50
N VAL A 134 0.29 9.93 8.68
CA VAL A 134 -0.29 9.05 7.65
C VAL A 134 -1.69 9.52 7.26
N LEU A 135 -2.57 9.69 8.24
CA LEU A 135 -3.97 10.07 8.01
C LEU A 135 -4.08 11.46 7.37
N ASP A 136 -3.34 12.45 7.86
CA ASP A 136 -3.39 13.81 7.34
C ASP A 136 -2.84 13.86 5.92
N THR A 137 -1.74 13.16 5.64
CA THR A 137 -1.20 13.09 4.29
C THR A 137 -2.16 12.39 3.32
N ALA A 138 -2.91 11.38 3.77
CA ALA A 138 -3.95 10.76 2.96
C ALA A 138 -5.11 11.71 2.68
N LYS A 139 -5.58 12.47 3.68
CA LYS A 139 -6.68 13.45 3.54
C LYS A 139 -6.38 14.59 2.56
N GLU A 140 -5.10 14.90 2.33
CA GLU A 140 -4.68 15.86 1.29
C GLU A 140 -4.95 15.36 -0.14
N LEU A 141 -5.17 14.06 -0.33
CA LEU A 141 -5.32 13.45 -1.65
C LEU A 141 -6.79 13.40 -2.08
N ARG A 142 -7.03 13.70 -3.37
CA ARG A 142 -8.38 13.91 -3.92
C ARG A 142 -9.35 12.76 -3.65
N TRP A 143 -8.87 11.52 -3.73
CA TRP A 143 -9.69 10.31 -3.60
C TRP A 143 -9.95 9.89 -2.15
N CYS A 144 -9.22 10.43 -1.16
CA CYS A 144 -9.45 10.10 0.24
C CYS A 144 -10.82 10.65 0.66
N GLU A 145 -11.67 9.79 1.23
CA GLU A 145 -12.88 10.24 1.88
C GLU A 145 -12.53 10.81 3.26
N SER A 146 -13.02 12.01 3.54
CA SER A 146 -12.69 12.74 4.76
C SER A 146 -13.93 13.24 5.51
N ASP A 147 -15.13 12.82 5.08
CA ASP A 147 -16.37 13.17 5.75
C ASP A 147 -16.69 12.19 6.89
N LYS A 148 -17.83 12.40 7.55
CA LYS A 148 -18.30 11.58 8.68
C LYS A 148 -18.63 10.11 8.32
N HIS A 149 -18.69 9.78 7.04
CA HIS A 149 -18.96 8.43 6.54
C HIS A 149 -17.67 7.66 6.23
N ALA A 150 -16.52 8.34 6.25
CA ALA A 150 -15.21 7.71 6.07
C ALA A 150 -14.93 6.70 7.19
N GLN A 151 -14.61 5.47 6.82
CA GLN A 151 -14.10 4.43 7.71
C GLN A 151 -12.58 4.45 7.73
N ASN A 152 -11.99 5.62 7.97
CA ASN A 152 -10.55 5.75 8.08
C ASN A 152 -10.09 5.30 9.46
N LEU A 153 -9.14 4.36 9.51
CA LEU A 153 -8.55 3.85 10.73
C LEU A 153 -7.04 3.77 10.55
N VAL A 154 -6.28 4.34 11.48
CA VAL A 154 -4.82 4.27 11.48
C VAL A 154 -4.39 3.97 12.91
N ARG A 155 -3.73 2.82 13.14
CA ARG A 155 -3.26 2.43 14.48
C ARG A 155 -1.82 1.97 14.39
N HIS A 156 -1.11 2.08 15.50
CA HIS A 156 0.25 1.59 15.62
C HIS A 156 0.27 0.25 16.35
N HIS A 157 1.27 -0.56 16.03
CA HIS A 157 1.55 -1.87 16.61
C HIS A 157 3.02 -1.91 17.02
N LYS A 158 3.28 -2.42 18.22
CA LYS A 158 4.66 -2.62 18.69
C LYS A 158 5.19 -3.97 18.24
N GLY A 159 6.27 -3.97 17.48
CA GLY A 159 6.76 -5.17 16.80
C GLY A 159 5.69 -5.82 15.92
N ILE A 160 5.79 -7.14 15.77
CA ILE A 160 4.90 -7.95 14.91
C ILE A 160 3.74 -8.63 15.67
N GLN A 161 3.27 -8.05 16.77
CA GLN A 161 2.11 -8.59 17.48
C GLN A 161 0.88 -8.58 16.56
N ASP A 162 0.09 -9.66 16.61
CA ASP A 162 -1.10 -9.89 15.77
C ASP A 162 -0.86 -9.91 14.25
N VAL A 163 0.39 -10.12 13.83
CA VAL A 163 0.77 -10.20 12.40
C VAL A 163 -0.01 -11.27 11.66
N ASP A 164 -0.19 -12.46 12.23
CA ASP A 164 -0.93 -13.56 11.61
C ASP A 164 -2.38 -13.17 11.33
N GLY A 165 -3.02 -12.47 12.28
CA GLY A 165 -4.39 -11.98 12.13
C GLY A 165 -4.49 -10.93 11.02
N TRP A 166 -3.52 -10.02 10.94
CA TRP A 166 -3.46 -9.00 9.90
C TRP A 166 -3.21 -9.60 8.52
N VAL A 167 -2.22 -10.49 8.37
CA VAL A 167 -1.89 -11.18 7.11
C VAL A 167 -3.08 -12.02 6.64
N SER A 168 -3.70 -12.80 7.53
CA SER A 168 -4.90 -13.56 7.20
C SER A 168 -6.06 -12.66 6.77
N TYR A 169 -6.20 -11.48 7.37
CA TYR A 169 -7.25 -10.52 7.02
C TYR A 169 -7.04 -9.91 5.64
N ILE A 170 -5.84 -9.40 5.35
CA ILE A 170 -5.55 -8.69 4.09
C ILE A 170 -5.44 -9.62 2.88
N LEU A 171 -5.10 -10.89 3.09
CA LEU A 171 -4.99 -11.90 2.02
C LEU A 171 -6.23 -12.79 1.86
N LYS A 172 -7.31 -12.55 2.64
CA LYS A 172 -8.50 -13.43 2.68
C LYS A 172 -9.13 -13.76 1.32
N ASP A 173 -8.97 -12.86 0.34
CA ASP A 173 -9.58 -12.96 -0.98
C ASP A 173 -8.55 -13.16 -2.11
N ILE A 174 -7.25 -13.34 -1.81
CA ILE A 174 -6.19 -13.32 -2.83
C ILE A 174 -6.32 -14.44 -3.88
N GLU A 175 -6.83 -15.61 -3.47
CA GLU A 175 -7.11 -16.73 -4.39
C GLU A 175 -8.19 -16.39 -5.42
N ARG A 176 -9.18 -15.58 -5.02
CA ARG A 176 -10.29 -15.19 -5.90
C ARG A 176 -9.98 -13.93 -6.70
N LYS A 177 -9.15 -13.06 -6.15
CA LYS A 177 -8.81 -11.74 -6.69
C LYS A 177 -7.33 -11.47 -6.40
N PRO A 178 -6.42 -11.97 -7.24
CA PRO A 178 -4.98 -11.78 -7.02
C PRO A 178 -4.56 -10.30 -7.06
N ASP A 179 -5.32 -9.46 -7.76
CA ASP A 179 -5.12 -8.02 -7.92
C ASP A 179 -5.45 -7.20 -6.66
N ILE A 180 -5.99 -7.82 -5.60
CA ILE A 180 -6.17 -7.13 -4.31
C ILE A 180 -4.84 -6.64 -3.76
N LEU A 181 -3.74 -7.36 -4.00
CA LEU A 181 -2.43 -6.96 -3.54
C LEU A 181 -1.82 -6.00 -4.58
N ASP A 182 -1.57 -4.76 -4.18
CA ASP A 182 -0.97 -3.78 -5.09
C ASP A 182 0.55 -3.96 -5.14
N VAL A 183 0.98 -5.03 -5.81
CA VAL A 183 2.39 -5.40 -5.98
C VAL A 183 3.21 -4.26 -6.59
N THR A 184 2.58 -3.38 -7.40
CA THR A 184 3.27 -2.21 -8.00
C THR A 184 3.75 -1.21 -6.95
N ASN A 185 3.02 -1.07 -5.85
CA ASN A 185 3.34 -0.15 -4.77
C ASN A 185 3.84 -0.85 -3.49
N MET A 186 3.99 -2.18 -3.53
CA MET A 186 4.61 -2.93 -2.47
C MET A 186 6.08 -2.55 -2.31
N HIS A 187 6.50 -2.32 -1.07
CA HIS A 187 7.87 -2.05 -0.71
C HIS A 187 8.31 -3.06 0.34
N LEU A 188 8.66 -4.26 -0.10
CA LEU A 188 9.35 -5.26 0.72
C LEU A 188 10.76 -5.48 0.13
N PRO A 189 11.71 -6.01 0.91
CA PRO A 189 12.92 -6.57 0.34
C PRO A 189 12.55 -7.60 -0.73
N ALA A 190 13.38 -7.72 -1.77
CA ALA A 190 13.15 -8.75 -2.78
C ALA A 190 13.10 -10.14 -2.13
N LEU A 191 12.21 -10.99 -2.65
CA LEU A 191 12.26 -12.44 -2.45
C LEU A 191 13.68 -12.92 -2.76
N ALA A 192 14.29 -13.63 -1.81
CA ALA A 192 15.61 -14.22 -1.97
C ALA A 192 15.56 -15.46 -2.86
#